data_AF-A0A969L1K1-F1
#
_entry.id   AF-A0A969L1K1-F1
#
_cell.length_a   1.000
_cell.length_b   1.000
_cell.length_c   1.000
_cell.angle_alpha   90.00
_cell.angle_beta   90.00
_cell.angle_gamma   90.00
#
_symmetry.space_group_name_H-M   'P 1'
#
loop_
_entity.id
_entity.type
_entity.pdbx_description
1 polymer ?
#
loop_
_entity_poly.entity_id
_entity_poly.type
_entity_poly.pdbx_seq_one_letter_code
_entity_poly.pdbx_strand_id
1 'polypeptide(L)'
;MPWPLSRPGARLVGGCCGTTPEHITHMRVALDDPARPVPSLLRLPGEEPQAAHLANMLPPTRLARRLAEGQFVVSVEMSPPKGFSAERVLAGAATLQAAGANVINVADSPRARMRMSPWAVCHLVQTQLDMETVLHFPTRGRNILRVQGDLLAAHALGVRNILWSWAIRPRWASIRRRSILTMWCRPA
;
A
#
# COMPACT_ATOMS: atom_id res chain seq x y z
N MET A 1 2.98 -27.20 17.65
CA MET A 1 2.12 -28.01 16.76
C MET A 1 1.72 -27.15 15.58
N PRO A 2 1.96 -27.56 14.32
CA PRO A 2 1.72 -26.71 13.15
C PRO A 2 0.23 -26.51 12.91
N TRP A 3 -0.16 -25.26 12.65
CA TRP A 3 -1.53 -24.83 12.39
C TRP A 3 -2.07 -25.36 11.06
N PRO A 4 -3.32 -25.84 10.95
CA PRO A 4 -3.88 -26.36 9.69
C PRO A 4 -4.14 -25.32 8.58
N LEU A 5 -3.67 -24.08 8.73
CA LEU A 5 -3.76 -23.04 7.67
C LEU A 5 -2.53 -22.99 6.75
N SER A 6 -1.76 -24.07 6.67
CA SER A 6 -0.68 -24.22 5.70
C SER A 6 -1.22 -24.46 4.28
N ARG A 7 -1.95 -23.48 3.71
CA ARG A 7 -2.04 -23.09 2.28
C ARG A 7 -3.31 -22.23 2.05
N PRO A 8 -3.24 -20.98 1.58
CA PRO A 8 -2.09 -20.24 1.01
C PRO A 8 -1.61 -19.08 1.91
N GLY A 9 -0.42 -19.22 2.50
CA GLY A 9 0.49 -18.11 2.87
C GLY A 9 0.08 -17.09 3.95
N ALA A 10 -1.19 -16.96 4.32
CA ALA A 10 -1.63 -15.97 5.31
C ALA A 10 -1.37 -16.46 6.74
N ARG A 11 -0.64 -15.65 7.53
CA ARG A 11 -0.35 -15.92 8.95
C ARG A 11 -1.21 -15.10 9.92
N LEU A 12 -1.95 -14.12 9.41
CA LEU A 12 -2.80 -13.23 10.17
C LEU A 12 -4.15 -13.07 9.44
N VAL A 13 -5.24 -13.27 10.16
CA VAL A 13 -6.60 -13.01 9.69
C VAL A 13 -7.28 -12.11 10.71
N GLY A 14 -7.89 -11.03 10.23
CA GLY A 14 -8.62 -10.07 11.05
C GLY A 14 -9.63 -9.33 10.17
N GLY A 15 -10.24 -8.28 10.71
CA GLY A 15 -11.19 -7.47 9.95
C GLY A 15 -11.10 -5.97 10.26
N CYS A 16 -11.88 -5.17 9.54
CA CYS A 16 -11.85 -3.71 9.62
C CYS A 16 -12.77 -3.15 10.73
N CYS A 17 -13.08 -1.85 10.69
CA CYS A 17 -13.90 -1.10 11.65
C CYS A 17 -15.34 -1.59 11.89
N GLY A 18 -15.77 -2.71 11.28
CA GLY A 18 -17.04 -3.39 11.55
C GLY A 18 -16.87 -4.79 12.17
N THR A 19 -15.66 -5.18 12.55
CA THR A 19 -15.37 -6.52 13.09
C THR A 19 -15.55 -6.49 14.60
N THR A 20 -16.53 -7.23 15.11
CA THR A 20 -16.77 -7.37 16.54
C THR A 20 -16.02 -8.59 17.09
N PRO A 21 -15.89 -8.71 18.43
CA PRO A 21 -15.39 -9.92 19.05
C PRO A 21 -16.17 -11.19 18.64
N GLU A 22 -17.48 -11.11 18.41
CA GLU A 22 -18.24 -12.27 17.90
C GLU A 22 -17.79 -12.66 16.50
N HIS A 23 -17.54 -11.69 15.60
CA HIS A 23 -17.02 -11.99 14.27
C HIS A 23 -15.67 -12.71 14.35
N ILE A 24 -14.77 -12.29 15.24
CA ILE A 24 -13.47 -12.95 15.44
C ILE A 24 -13.68 -14.38 15.94
N THR A 25 -14.61 -14.58 16.88
CA THR A 25 -14.93 -15.90 17.44
C THR A 25 -15.50 -16.83 16.37
N HIS A 26 -16.43 -16.37 15.53
CA HIS A 26 -16.98 -17.16 14.44
C HIS A 26 -15.94 -17.45 13.34
N MET A 27 -15.10 -16.47 12.98
CA MET A 27 -13.98 -16.69 12.05
C MET A 27 -13.02 -17.74 12.60
N ARG A 28 -12.77 -17.71 13.92
CA ARG A 28 -11.90 -18.66 14.59
C ARG A 28 -12.46 -20.09 14.54
N VAL A 29 -13.73 -20.27 14.89
CA VAL A 29 -14.42 -21.57 14.80
C VAL A 29 -14.39 -22.11 13.37
N ALA A 30 -14.66 -21.26 12.38
CA ALA A 30 -14.62 -21.66 10.97
C ALA A 30 -13.20 -22.01 10.49
N LEU A 31 -12.16 -21.37 11.03
CA LEU A 31 -10.76 -21.67 10.67
C LEU A 31 -10.23 -22.94 11.34
N ASP A 32 -10.79 -23.32 12.49
CA ASP A 32 -10.44 -24.54 13.21
C ASP A 32 -11.17 -25.78 12.68
N ASP A 33 -12.24 -25.59 11.90
CA ASP A 33 -13.01 -26.68 11.27
C ASP A 33 -12.13 -27.46 10.26
N PRO A 34 -11.77 -28.72 10.54
CA PRO A 34 -10.97 -29.55 9.64
C PRO A 34 -11.74 -30.00 8.40
N ALA A 35 -13.08 -29.98 8.44
CA ALA A 35 -13.95 -30.30 7.31
C ALA A 35 -14.19 -29.10 6.39
N ARG A 36 -13.61 -27.93 6.73
CA ARG A 36 -13.77 -26.72 5.93
C ARG A 36 -13.32 -26.97 4.48
N PRO A 37 -14.14 -26.63 3.48
CA PRO A 37 -13.71 -26.67 2.09
C PRO A 37 -12.56 -25.68 1.92
N VAL A 38 -11.35 -26.21 1.77
CA VAL A 38 -10.20 -25.42 1.36
C VAL A 38 -10.41 -25.14 -0.12
N PRO A 39 -10.51 -23.88 -0.56
CA PRO A 39 -10.56 -23.58 -1.98
C PRO A 39 -9.35 -24.24 -2.64
N SER A 40 -9.58 -25.20 -3.54
CA SER A 40 -8.50 -25.65 -4.39
C SER A 40 -8.21 -24.47 -5.30
N LEU A 41 -7.08 -23.81 -5.05
CA LEU A 41 -6.53 -22.93 -6.08
C LEU A 41 -6.21 -23.86 -7.23
N LEU A 42 -7.05 -23.83 -8.26
CA LEU A 42 -6.85 -24.58 -9.49
C LEU A 42 -5.52 -24.11 -10.06
N ARG A 43 -4.47 -24.90 -9.82
CA ARG A 43 -3.14 -24.60 -10.31
C ARG A 43 -3.16 -24.95 -11.78
N LEU A 44 -3.21 -23.94 -12.65
CA LEU A 44 -3.13 -24.16 -14.09
C LEU A 44 -1.78 -24.85 -14.38
N PRO A 45 -1.76 -25.99 -15.09
CA PRO A 45 -0.51 -26.64 -15.48
C PRO A 45 0.32 -25.67 -16.33
N GLY A 46 1.48 -25.23 -15.81
CA GLY A 46 2.37 -24.27 -16.49
C GLY A 46 2.62 -22.95 -15.76
N GLU A 47 1.87 -22.64 -14.69
CA GLU A 47 2.24 -21.57 -13.77
C GLU A 47 3.22 -22.11 -12.71
N GLU A 48 4.48 -22.23 -13.10
CA GLU A 48 5.58 -22.11 -12.13
C GLU A 48 5.46 -20.74 -11.43
N PRO A 49 5.98 -20.55 -10.20
CA PRO A 49 5.90 -19.26 -9.54
C PRO A 49 6.92 -18.28 -10.16
N GLN A 50 6.76 -17.90 -11.42
CA GLN A 50 7.53 -16.83 -12.07
C GLN A 50 7.52 -15.56 -11.21
N ALA A 51 6.41 -15.25 -10.52
CA ALA A 51 6.30 -14.10 -9.63
C ALA A 51 7.32 -14.14 -8.46
N ALA A 52 7.60 -15.32 -7.89
CA ALA A 52 8.57 -15.46 -6.80
C ALA A 52 10.02 -15.38 -7.31
N HIS A 53 10.29 -15.92 -8.49
CA HIS A 53 11.59 -15.78 -9.15
C HIS A 53 11.89 -14.32 -9.54
N LEU A 54 10.91 -13.60 -10.09
CA LEU A 54 11.05 -12.18 -10.44
C LEU A 54 11.26 -11.29 -9.20
N ALA A 55 10.58 -11.59 -8.09
CA ALA A 55 10.76 -10.88 -6.83
C ALA A 55 12.18 -11.01 -6.25
N ASN A 56 12.85 -12.14 -6.50
CA ASN A 56 14.23 -12.37 -6.05
C ASN A 56 15.30 -11.77 -6.98
N MET A 57 14.96 -11.34 -8.21
CA MET A 57 15.93 -10.77 -9.15
C MET A 57 16.14 -9.26 -8.97
N LEU A 58 15.21 -8.55 -8.34
CA LEU A 58 15.29 -7.09 -8.19
C LEU A 58 15.83 -6.74 -6.80
N PRO A 59 16.83 -5.85 -6.70
CA PRO A 59 17.32 -5.40 -5.41
C PRO A 59 16.20 -4.67 -4.64
N PRO A 60 16.20 -4.75 -3.30
CA PRO A 60 15.24 -4.02 -2.48
C PRO A 60 15.35 -2.51 -2.72
N THR A 61 14.22 -1.81 -2.61
CA THR A 61 14.18 -0.36 -2.77
C THR A 61 14.92 0.36 -1.62
N ARG A 62 15.30 1.64 -1.78
CA ARG A 62 16.04 2.34 -0.70
C ARG A 62 15.14 2.46 0.55
N LEU A 63 13.83 2.64 0.38
CA LEU A 63 12.84 2.60 1.45
C LEU A 63 12.81 1.24 2.14
N ALA A 64 12.69 0.14 1.39
CA ALA A 64 12.66 -1.20 1.95
C ALA A 64 13.92 -1.50 2.77
N ARG A 65 15.10 -1.11 2.25
CA ARG A 65 16.37 -1.25 2.96
C ARG A 65 16.41 -0.44 4.26
N ARG A 66 16.03 0.84 4.22
CA ARG A 66 15.99 1.70 5.42
C ARG A 66 15.09 1.12 6.52
N LEU A 67 13.93 0.61 6.15
CA LEU A 67 13.00 -0.02 7.09
C LEU A 67 13.56 -1.34 7.65
N ALA A 68 14.21 -2.16 6.82
CA ALA A 68 14.85 -3.40 7.27
C ALA A 68 16.02 -3.16 8.24
N GLU A 69 16.77 -2.07 8.04
CA GLU A 69 17.87 -1.63 8.90
C GLU A 69 17.39 -0.89 10.17
N GLY A 70 16.08 -0.71 10.35
CA GLY A 70 15.53 0.02 11.50
C GLY A 70 15.83 1.52 11.50
N GLN A 71 16.20 2.09 10.34
CA GLN A 71 16.44 3.52 10.21
C GLN A 71 15.13 4.31 10.34
N PHE A 72 15.20 5.48 10.96
CA PHE A 72 14.07 6.40 11.00
C PHE A 72 13.83 7.00 9.60
N VAL A 73 12.61 6.85 9.08
CA VAL A 73 12.23 7.31 7.73
C VAL A 73 11.21 8.44 7.83
N VAL A 74 11.57 9.60 7.27
CA VAL A 74 10.67 10.75 7.09
C VAL A 74 10.00 10.64 5.73
N SER A 75 8.69 10.41 5.71
CA SER A 75 7.87 10.46 4.50
C SER A 75 6.98 11.70 4.50
N VAL A 76 6.90 12.39 3.36
CA VAL A 76 6.03 13.56 3.19
C VAL A 76 4.99 13.30 2.12
N GLU A 77 3.73 13.60 2.44
CA GLU A 77 2.61 13.50 1.49
C GLU A 77 2.51 14.72 0.59
N MET A 78 2.36 14.47 -0.71
CA MET A 78 2.12 15.49 -1.73
C MET A 78 0.93 15.12 -2.60
N SER A 79 0.12 16.11 -2.94
CA SER A 79 -0.97 15.95 -3.88
C SER A 79 -0.51 16.21 -5.32
N PRO A 80 -1.00 15.45 -6.31
CA PRO A 80 -0.70 15.69 -7.71
C PRO A 80 -1.26 17.04 -8.18
N PRO A 81 -0.65 17.65 -9.21
CA PRO A 81 -1.11 18.91 -9.78
C PRO A 81 -2.46 18.73 -10.48
N LYS A 82 -3.23 19.82 -10.61
CA LYS A 82 -4.53 19.82 -11.32
C LYS A 82 -4.39 19.81 -12.85
N GLY A 83 -3.24 20.25 -13.36
CA GLY A 83 -2.95 20.35 -14.79
C GLY A 83 -1.70 19.57 -15.18
N PHE A 84 -1.16 19.88 -16.34
CA PHE A 84 0.03 19.21 -16.90
C PHE A 84 1.35 19.69 -16.28
N SER A 85 1.42 20.92 -15.77
CA SER A 85 2.66 21.45 -15.17
C SER A 85 2.93 20.81 -13.81
N ALA A 86 4.12 20.20 -13.69
CA ALA A 86 4.61 19.58 -12.47
C ALA A 86 5.59 20.47 -11.68
N GLU A 87 5.91 21.66 -12.18
CA GLU A 87 6.96 22.54 -11.63
C GLU A 87 6.79 22.81 -10.13
N ARG A 88 5.59 23.15 -9.70
CA ARG A 88 5.31 23.44 -8.28
C ARG A 88 5.48 22.21 -7.39
N VAL A 89 5.15 21.03 -7.91
CA VAL A 89 5.30 19.77 -7.17
C VAL A 89 6.77 19.38 -7.09
N LEU A 90 7.53 19.54 -8.17
CA LEU A 90 8.96 19.26 -8.20
C LEU A 90 9.75 20.23 -7.30
N ALA A 91 9.45 21.53 -7.35
CA ALA A 91 10.07 22.52 -6.47
C ALA A 91 9.76 22.24 -4.99
N GLY A 92 8.51 21.86 -4.68
CA GLY A 92 8.12 21.44 -3.33
C GLY A 92 8.87 20.18 -2.89
N ALA A 93 8.95 19.16 -3.75
CA ALA A 93 9.66 17.92 -3.46
C ALA A 93 11.17 18.15 -3.23
N ALA A 94 11.80 19.00 -4.04
CA ALA A 94 13.21 19.38 -3.88
C ALA A 94 13.46 20.10 -2.54
N THR A 95 12.57 21.01 -2.17
CA THR A 95 12.64 21.71 -0.86
C THR A 95 12.53 20.72 0.30
N LEU A 96 11.60 19.76 0.21
CA LEU A 96 11.41 18.73 1.22
C LEU A 96 12.60 17.76 1.28
N GLN A 97 13.18 17.40 0.15
CA GLN A 97 14.40 16.59 0.07
C GLN A 97 15.56 17.30 0.80
N ALA A 98 15.76 18.59 0.54
CA ALA A 98 16.77 19.40 1.21
C ALA A 98 16.53 19.52 2.72
N ALA A 99 15.27 19.50 3.16
CA ALA A 99 14.89 19.48 4.57
C ALA A 99 15.05 18.09 5.25
N GLY A 100 15.49 17.06 4.53
CA GLY A 100 15.74 15.73 5.06
C GLY A 100 14.62 14.71 4.83
N ALA A 101 13.62 15.00 3.99
CA ALA A 101 12.62 14.00 3.61
C ALA A 101 13.28 12.84 2.86
N ASN A 102 12.97 11.62 3.29
CA ASN A 102 13.56 10.40 2.72
C ASN A 102 12.78 9.89 1.51
N VAL A 103 11.46 10.08 1.49
CA VAL A 103 10.56 9.54 0.48
C VAL A 103 9.32 10.44 0.33
N ILE A 104 8.90 10.71 -0.92
CA ILE A 104 7.63 11.42 -1.17
C ILE A 104 6.54 10.39 -1.40
N ASN A 105 5.47 10.47 -0.62
CA ASN A 105 4.27 9.73 -0.92
C ASN A 105 3.30 10.62 -1.73
N VAL A 106 2.85 10.12 -2.87
CA VAL A 106 1.96 10.87 -3.78
C VAL A 106 0.54 10.38 -3.55
N ALA A 107 -0.30 11.26 -3.01
CA ALA A 107 -1.69 10.97 -2.72
C ALA A 107 -2.51 10.81 -4.02
N ASP A 108 -3.45 9.87 -4.00
CA ASP A 108 -4.51 9.85 -5.03
C ASP A 108 -5.59 10.88 -4.69
N SER A 109 -6.21 11.45 -5.72
CA SER A 109 -7.16 12.55 -5.56
C SER A 109 -8.50 12.06 -5.03
N PRO A 110 -8.82 12.25 -3.73
CA PRO A 110 -10.10 11.84 -3.22
C PRO A 110 -11.15 12.84 -3.71
N ARG A 111 -12.28 12.34 -4.25
CA ARG A 111 -13.49 13.09 -4.69
C ARG A 111 -13.59 13.43 -6.19
N ALA A 112 -13.15 12.55 -7.09
CA ALA A 112 -13.44 12.65 -8.54
C ALA A 112 -13.05 14.01 -9.18
N ARG A 113 -11.95 14.61 -8.73
CA ARG A 113 -11.40 15.84 -9.32
C ARG A 113 -10.32 15.48 -10.32
N MET A 114 -10.33 16.12 -11.49
CA MET A 114 -9.28 15.98 -12.50
C MET A 114 -7.93 16.42 -11.92
N ARG A 115 -6.96 15.51 -11.92
CA ARG A 115 -5.56 15.72 -11.58
C ARG A 115 -4.67 14.81 -12.43
N MET A 116 -3.40 15.16 -12.54
CA MET A 116 -2.39 14.27 -13.11
C MET A 116 -2.40 12.92 -12.38
N SER A 117 -2.18 11.82 -13.11
CA SER A 117 -2.09 10.49 -12.52
C SER A 117 -0.97 10.46 -11.47
N PRO A 118 -1.21 9.91 -10.27
CA PRO A 118 -0.20 9.88 -9.21
C PRO A 118 1.08 9.14 -9.63
N TRP A 119 0.98 8.07 -10.42
CA TRP A 119 2.15 7.34 -10.93
C TRP A 119 3.03 8.18 -11.87
N ALA A 120 2.46 9.16 -12.60
CA ALA A 120 3.24 10.06 -13.45
C ALA A 120 4.03 11.06 -12.60
N VAL A 121 3.42 11.58 -11.54
CA VAL A 121 4.12 12.45 -10.57
C VAL A 121 5.24 11.68 -9.88
N CYS A 122 5.00 10.44 -9.45
CA CYS A 122 6.03 9.56 -8.90
C CYS A 122 7.23 9.43 -9.85
N HIS A 123 6.97 9.15 -11.13
CA HIS A 123 8.01 9.03 -12.13
C HIS A 123 8.81 10.34 -12.34
N LEU A 124 8.13 11.49 -12.39
CA LEU A 124 8.79 12.79 -12.54
C LEU A 124 9.68 13.11 -11.35
N VAL A 125 9.21 12.87 -10.13
CA VAL A 125 10.00 13.08 -8.90
C VAL A 125 11.22 12.16 -8.88
N GLN A 126 11.07 10.89 -9.25
CA GLN A 126 12.19 9.93 -9.30
C GLN A 126 13.23 10.30 -10.36
N THR A 127 12.80 10.68 -11.55
CA THR A 127 13.72 10.97 -12.67
C THR A 127 14.41 12.31 -12.54
N GLN A 128 13.76 13.32 -11.97
CA GLN A 128 14.32 14.67 -11.88
C GLN A 128 15.05 14.96 -10.58
N LEU A 129 14.71 14.27 -9.49
CA LEU A 129 15.26 14.55 -8.15
C LEU A 129 16.01 13.36 -7.53
N ASP A 130 16.11 12.22 -8.23
CA ASP A 130 16.64 10.94 -7.69
C ASP A 130 16.00 10.57 -6.33
N MET A 131 14.75 10.97 -6.15
CA MET A 131 14.03 10.79 -4.89
C MET A 131 13.03 9.66 -5.02
N GLU A 132 13.11 8.72 -4.10
CA GLU A 132 12.20 7.58 -4.08
C GLU A 132 10.78 8.04 -3.73
N THR A 133 9.79 7.36 -4.34
CA THR A 133 8.38 7.70 -4.14
C THR A 133 7.55 6.50 -3.69
N VAL A 134 6.43 6.81 -3.03
CA VAL A 134 5.38 5.86 -2.67
C VAL A 134 4.09 6.27 -3.35
N LEU A 135 3.56 5.39 -4.20
CA LEU A 135 2.30 5.62 -4.90
C LEU A 135 1.12 5.28 -3.99
N HIS A 136 0.28 6.25 -3.64
CA HIS A 136 -1.02 5.92 -3.05
C HIS A 136 -1.93 5.38 -4.14
N PHE A 137 -2.34 4.12 -3.99
CA PHE A 137 -3.11 3.40 -4.99
C PHE A 137 -4.48 3.00 -4.43
N PRO A 138 -5.55 3.72 -4.77
CA PRO A 138 -6.90 3.32 -4.38
C PRO A 138 -7.55 2.48 -5.46
N THR A 139 -8.24 1.44 -5.02
CA THR A 139 -9.01 0.56 -5.90
C THR A 139 -10.45 1.00 -6.12
N ARG A 140 -10.95 1.95 -5.32
CA ARG A 140 -12.31 2.46 -5.48
C ARG A 140 -12.45 3.19 -6.83
N GLY A 141 -13.46 2.78 -7.60
CA GLY A 141 -13.79 3.43 -8.88
C GLY A 141 -12.87 3.02 -10.04
N ARG A 142 -12.04 1.99 -9.86
CA ARG A 142 -11.23 1.39 -10.92
C ARG A 142 -11.73 -0.04 -11.18
N ASN A 143 -11.81 -0.41 -12.46
CA ASN A 143 -12.05 -1.81 -12.82
C ASN A 143 -10.74 -2.62 -12.69
N ILE A 144 -10.83 -3.95 -12.70
CA ILE A 144 -9.67 -4.82 -12.51
C ILE A 144 -8.60 -4.63 -13.60
N LEU A 145 -9.01 -4.45 -14.86
CA LEU A 145 -8.09 -4.22 -15.99
C LEU A 145 -7.32 -2.90 -15.82
N ARG A 146 -7.98 -1.87 -15.29
CA ARG A 146 -7.37 -0.57 -14.99
C ARG A 146 -6.38 -0.70 -13.84
N VAL A 147 -6.71 -1.48 -12.81
CA VAL A 147 -5.78 -1.77 -11.72
C VAL A 147 -4.54 -2.47 -12.25
N GLN A 148 -4.71 -3.54 -13.03
CA GLN A 148 -3.60 -4.28 -13.62
C GLN A 148 -2.75 -3.39 -14.54
N GLY A 149 -3.39 -2.60 -15.41
CA GLY A 149 -2.70 -1.68 -16.31
C GLY A 149 -1.92 -0.58 -15.56
N ASP A 150 -2.51 0.02 -14.52
CA ASP A 150 -1.81 1.03 -13.71
C ASP A 150 -0.63 0.42 -12.94
N LEU A 151 -0.74 -0.82 -12.45
CA LEU A 151 0.36 -1.52 -11.77
C LEU A 151 1.50 -1.88 -12.73
N LEU A 152 1.18 -2.33 -13.95
CA LEU A 152 2.18 -2.56 -15.00
C LEU A 152 2.90 -1.26 -15.38
N ALA A 153 2.16 -0.16 -15.53
CA ALA A 153 2.73 1.15 -15.81
C ALA A 153 3.62 1.65 -14.67
N ALA A 154 3.16 1.56 -13.41
CA ALA A 154 3.97 1.89 -12.25
C ALA A 154 5.28 1.08 -12.21
N HIS A 155 5.19 -0.21 -12.51
CA HIS A 155 6.36 -1.07 -12.58
C HIS A 155 7.32 -0.66 -13.71
N ALA A 156 6.81 -0.38 -14.92
CA ALA A 156 7.62 0.08 -16.04
C ALA A 156 8.33 1.41 -15.76
N LEU A 157 7.69 2.30 -15.00
CA LEU A 157 8.22 3.61 -14.62
C LEU A 157 9.17 3.59 -13.41
N GLY A 158 9.47 2.40 -12.88
CA GLY A 158 10.36 2.22 -11.73
C GLY A 158 9.71 2.59 -10.38
N VAL A 159 8.39 2.79 -10.34
CA VAL A 159 7.65 3.02 -9.09
C VAL A 159 7.43 1.67 -8.42
N ARG A 160 8.17 1.42 -7.33
CA ARG A 160 8.24 0.11 -6.67
C ARG A 160 7.52 0.06 -5.32
N ASN A 161 7.28 1.22 -4.71
CA ASN A 161 6.56 1.29 -3.43
C ASN A 161 5.12 1.73 -3.69
N ILE A 162 4.17 0.90 -3.26
CA ILE A 162 2.75 1.15 -3.43
C ILE A 162 2.09 1.08 -2.05
N LEU A 163 1.43 2.18 -1.66
CA LEU A 163 0.56 2.20 -0.51
C LEU A 163 -0.88 1.96 -0.96
N TRP A 164 -1.44 0.84 -0.56
CA TRP A 164 -2.82 0.51 -0.85
C TRP A 164 -3.76 1.32 0.04
N SER A 165 -4.53 2.23 -0.54
CA SER A 165 -5.52 3.01 0.20
C SER A 165 -6.92 2.45 -0.03
N TRP A 166 -7.45 1.73 0.95
CA TRP A 166 -8.88 1.44 0.99
C TRP A 166 -9.58 2.73 1.40
N ALA A 167 -9.98 3.54 0.41
CA ALA A 167 -10.73 4.74 0.69
C ALA A 167 -11.92 4.36 1.58
N ILE A 168 -12.01 4.92 2.78
CA ILE A 168 -13.13 4.73 3.70
C ILE A 168 -14.33 5.50 3.11
N ARG A 169 -15.56 5.00 3.22
CA ARG A 169 -16.74 5.84 2.96
C ARG A 169 -16.82 6.83 4.11
N PRO A 170 -16.89 8.17 3.91
CA PRO A 170 -17.28 9.05 4.99
C PRO A 170 -18.78 8.81 5.20
N ARG A 171 -19.10 7.83 6.04
CA ARG A 171 -20.42 7.69 6.61
C ARG A 171 -20.20 7.95 8.10
N TRP A 172 -20.86 8.98 8.61
CA TRP A 172 -20.99 9.37 10.02
C TRP A 172 -19.95 10.35 10.59
N ALA A 173 -20.17 11.63 10.31
CA ALA A 173 -19.99 12.67 11.31
C ALA A 173 -21.05 12.46 12.41
N SER A 174 -20.70 11.74 13.49
CA SER A 174 -21.34 11.80 14.83
C SER A 174 -20.99 10.57 15.67
N ILE A 175 -19.71 10.36 16.01
CA ILE A 175 -19.38 9.64 17.23
C ILE A 175 -18.52 10.55 18.07
N ARG A 176 -19.07 10.90 19.23
CA ARG A 176 -18.58 11.87 20.20
C ARG A 176 -17.13 11.55 20.59
N ARG A 177 -16.34 12.62 20.72
CA ARG A 177 -15.06 12.64 21.42
C ARG A 177 -15.14 11.84 22.73
N ARG A 178 -14.27 10.85 22.89
CA ARG A 178 -13.62 10.50 24.16
C ARG A 178 -12.40 9.62 23.84
N SER A 179 -11.24 10.28 23.92
CA SER A 179 -9.99 9.79 24.50
C SER A 179 -9.39 8.46 23.98
N ILE A 180 -8.22 8.58 23.33
CA ILE A 180 -7.06 7.64 23.32
C ILE A 180 -6.08 8.31 22.35
N LEU A 181 -5.26 9.26 22.81
CA LEU A 181 -3.97 9.08 23.50
C LEU A 181 -3.08 8.00 22.86
N THR A 182 -2.12 8.51 22.10
CA THR A 182 -0.82 7.97 21.70
C THR A 182 -0.18 7.05 22.74
N MET A 183 0.48 5.98 22.26
CA MET A 183 1.76 5.41 22.75
C MET A 183 1.75 3.91 22.50
N TRP A 184 2.79 3.36 21.89
CA TRP A 184 3.37 2.07 22.28
C TRP A 184 4.83 2.04 21.78
N CYS A 185 5.67 2.74 22.56
CA CYS A 185 7.06 2.39 22.74
C CYS A 185 7.07 1.15 23.66
N ARG A 186 7.66 0.04 23.20
CA ARG A 186 7.90 -1.15 24.02
C ARG A 186 9.09 -0.89 24.95
N PRO A 187 9.00 -1.16 26.27
CA PRO A 187 10.16 -1.51 27.06
C PRO A 187 10.18 -3.01 27.38
N ALA A 188 11.39 -3.58 27.27
CA ALA A 188 11.91 -4.87 27.75
C ALA A 188 11.12 -6.15 27.43
#